data_AF-N4WRN8-F1
#
_entry.id   AF-N4WRN8-F1
#
_cell.length_a   1.000
_cell.length_b   1.000
_cell.length_c   1.000
_cell.angle_alpha   90.00
_cell.angle_beta   90.00
_cell.angle_gamma   90.00
#
_symmetry.space_group_name_H-M   'P 1'
#
loop_
_entity.id
_entity.type
_entity.pdbx_description
1 polymer ?
#
loop_
_entity_poly.entity_id
_entity_poly.type
_entity_poly.pdbx_seq_one_letter_code
_entity_poly.pdbx_strand_id
1 'polypeptide(L)'
;MAPNGAAQVDVARQALCRAGNIDPCTVDYIEAHATSTPLGDPVEIKAMAGVYGPVRSPENPCYLGSIKPNVGHLETAAGAINIVKTVLSVQRGIIPPQRLLENFNTNIDWDSSGLKVLREGKIWPENGVWRAAVCSHSYGGSVCHAIIEQAPPKPMHKSESRNKKPVTVTLSARQRDRLPIYAASLAHWLSAQGASENMITRRIAYDHRLSVEVSSHECAIRSLRSYATGNPNARTISNRVIRSAALKGVVWVFSGHGAQWPNMGQQLLLNLVFRNKLSEMEVMFLREAVFSTIEALQQGELGGLDKIQMLTYAVQIGLAFVLQAEGVAPQAVIGHSVGEILGAIYHLKKSLRSLVEGKNIVATIKSSPSTCVVSGIKGEFEEYLRQLKDQDAAVEHGFRVFLEASTHPIVSQSIKEILEARCLGEHATFGVMSFDEPSDRSIAQAISRLYTLGAHVDFSAQLGDGPWWNRLPNTLWIHKPYRKIPSFGPRPCVQLLAATHVSGLQL
;
A
#
# COMPACT_ATOMS: atom_id res chain seq x y z
N MET A 1 -41.13 -20.20 16.20
CA MET A 1 -40.27 -20.10 17.40
C MET A 1 -40.48 -18.73 18.02
N ALA A 2 -40.49 -18.64 19.36
CA ALA A 2 -40.68 -17.37 20.08
C ALA A 2 -39.34 -16.87 20.65
N PRO A 3 -39.14 -15.56 20.79
CA PRO A 3 -37.95 -15.00 21.43
C PRO A 3 -37.87 -15.43 22.91
N ASN A 4 -36.65 -15.70 23.38
CA ASN A 4 -36.39 -16.12 24.76
C ASN A 4 -35.61 -15.03 25.51
N GLY A 5 -36.30 -14.25 26.34
CA GLY A 5 -35.68 -13.15 27.10
C GLY A 5 -34.64 -13.62 28.12
N ALA A 6 -34.80 -14.80 28.73
CA ALA A 6 -33.81 -15.34 29.66
C ALA A 6 -32.48 -15.64 28.95
N ALA A 7 -32.55 -16.25 27.76
CA ALA A 7 -31.37 -16.49 26.94
C ALA A 7 -30.65 -15.17 26.55
N GLN A 8 -31.41 -14.11 26.27
CA GLN A 8 -30.86 -12.79 25.96
C GLN A 8 -30.16 -12.14 27.17
N VAL A 9 -30.72 -12.27 28.37
CA VAL A 9 -30.07 -11.84 29.62
C VAL A 9 -28.77 -12.62 29.84
N ASP A 10 -28.81 -13.94 29.69
CA ASP A 10 -27.66 -14.81 29.94
C ASP A 10 -26.51 -14.51 28.99
N VAL A 11 -26.78 -14.36 27.68
CA VAL A 11 -25.73 -14.05 26.71
C VAL A 11 -25.15 -12.64 26.92
N ALA A 12 -25.96 -11.66 27.34
CA ALA A 12 -25.48 -10.32 27.66
C ALA A 12 -24.53 -10.32 28.88
N ARG A 13 -24.90 -11.03 29.96
CA ARG A 13 -24.04 -11.21 31.14
C ARG A 13 -22.75 -11.95 30.80
N GLN A 14 -22.84 -13.00 29.98
CA GLN A 14 -21.66 -13.72 29.51
C GLN A 14 -20.73 -12.83 28.68
N ALA A 15 -21.27 -11.98 27.81
CA ALA A 15 -20.48 -11.05 27.01
C ALA A 15 -19.74 -10.03 27.88
N LEU A 16 -20.42 -9.44 28.88
CA LEU A 16 -19.82 -8.53 29.85
C LEU A 16 -18.70 -9.20 30.65
N CYS A 17 -18.93 -10.43 31.11
CA CYS A 17 -17.92 -11.23 31.81
C CYS A 17 -16.70 -11.50 30.93
N ARG A 18 -16.91 -11.96 29.69
CA ARG A 18 -15.84 -12.27 28.72
C ARG A 18 -15.07 -11.04 28.25
N ALA A 19 -15.70 -9.87 28.26
CA ALA A 19 -15.07 -8.59 27.90
C ALA A 19 -14.19 -8.02 29.03
N GLY A 20 -13.89 -8.79 30.09
CA GLY A 20 -13.06 -8.35 31.22
C GLY A 20 -13.86 -7.98 32.47
N ASN A 21 -15.01 -8.64 32.67
CA ASN A 21 -15.92 -8.38 33.79
C ASN A 21 -16.40 -6.92 33.85
N ILE A 22 -16.83 -6.41 32.69
CA ILE A 22 -17.32 -5.04 32.54
C ILE A 22 -18.61 -4.87 33.34
N ASP A 23 -18.65 -3.82 34.15
CA ASP A 23 -19.85 -3.38 34.85
C ASP A 23 -20.92 -2.89 33.83
N PRO A 24 -22.13 -3.49 33.80
CA PRO A 24 -23.23 -3.04 32.94
C PRO A 24 -23.51 -1.52 33.00
N CYS A 25 -23.23 -0.88 34.13
CA CYS A 25 -23.46 0.55 34.37
C CYS A 25 -22.51 1.46 33.60
N THR A 26 -21.45 0.90 33.06
CA THR A 26 -20.50 1.61 32.20
C THR A 26 -20.83 1.48 30.72
N VAL A 27 -21.86 0.72 30.34
CA VAL A 27 -22.32 0.59 28.96
C VAL A 27 -23.39 1.62 28.68
N ASP A 28 -23.05 2.70 27.97
CA ASP A 28 -23.94 3.85 27.77
C ASP A 28 -24.96 3.64 26.66
N TYR A 29 -24.68 2.76 25.70
CA TYR A 29 -25.52 2.59 24.52
C TYR A 29 -25.78 1.11 24.18
N ILE A 30 -26.99 0.79 23.74
CA ILE A 30 -27.37 -0.52 23.23
C ILE A 30 -27.91 -0.36 21.81
N GLU A 31 -27.22 -0.96 20.85
CA GLU A 31 -27.71 -1.17 19.49
C GLU A 31 -28.47 -2.50 19.43
N ALA A 32 -29.79 -2.40 19.55
CA ALA A 32 -30.69 -3.54 19.67
C ALA A 32 -30.89 -4.32 18.36
N HIS A 33 -31.38 -5.55 18.50
CA HIS A 33 -31.91 -6.32 17.40
C HIS A 33 -33.22 -5.71 16.89
N ALA A 34 -34.17 -5.36 17.76
CA ALA A 34 -35.37 -4.55 17.54
C ALA A 34 -35.88 -4.55 16.09
N THR A 35 -36.62 -5.60 15.74
CA THR A 35 -37.19 -5.85 14.40
C THR A 35 -38.55 -5.19 14.20
N SER A 36 -38.99 -4.36 15.16
CA SER A 36 -40.33 -3.76 15.17
C SER A 36 -41.43 -4.81 15.24
N THR A 37 -41.19 -5.93 15.93
CA THR A 37 -42.19 -7.00 16.08
C THR A 37 -42.98 -6.82 17.37
N PRO A 38 -44.31 -7.04 17.36
CA PRO A 38 -45.14 -6.83 18.55
C PRO A 38 -44.73 -7.67 19.76
N LEU A 39 -44.18 -8.87 19.53
CA LEU A 39 -43.71 -9.77 20.59
C LEU A 39 -42.20 -9.63 20.86
N GLY A 40 -41.38 -9.47 19.82
CA GLY A 40 -39.92 -9.48 19.97
C GLY A 40 -39.39 -8.26 20.68
N ASP A 41 -39.87 -7.06 20.32
CA ASP A 41 -39.37 -5.82 20.88
C ASP A 41 -39.61 -5.72 22.40
N PRO A 42 -40.82 -6.02 22.95
CA PRO A 42 -41.00 -6.05 24.40
C PRO A 42 -40.13 -7.08 25.12
N VAL A 43 -39.95 -8.28 24.54
CA VAL A 43 -39.11 -9.33 25.14
C VAL A 43 -37.65 -8.88 25.20
N GLU A 44 -37.15 -8.29 24.13
CA GLU A 44 -35.76 -7.81 24.06
C GLU A 44 -35.52 -6.63 25.00
N ILE A 45 -36.39 -5.64 24.96
CA ILE A 45 -36.19 -4.41 25.75
C ILE A 45 -36.30 -4.72 27.24
N LYS A 46 -37.21 -5.63 27.64
CA LYS A 46 -37.29 -6.11 29.02
C LYS A 46 -36.04 -6.89 29.44
N ALA A 47 -35.48 -7.72 28.56
CA ALA A 47 -34.22 -8.44 28.84
C ALA A 47 -33.06 -7.45 29.04
N MET A 48 -32.92 -6.47 28.16
CA MET A 48 -31.87 -5.45 28.26
C MET A 48 -32.05 -4.53 29.48
N ALA A 49 -33.29 -4.15 29.81
CA ALA A 49 -33.58 -3.40 31.03
C ALA A 49 -33.17 -4.18 32.28
N GLY A 50 -33.36 -5.51 32.31
CA GLY A 50 -32.93 -6.35 33.41
C GLY A 50 -31.41 -6.50 33.57
N VAL A 51 -30.63 -6.19 32.53
CA VAL A 51 -29.15 -6.25 32.57
C VAL A 51 -28.55 -4.87 32.82
N TYR A 52 -29.01 -3.85 32.09
CA TYR A 52 -28.39 -2.53 32.04
C TYR A 52 -29.13 -1.45 32.84
N GLY A 53 -30.37 -1.72 33.26
CA GLY A 53 -31.26 -0.80 33.98
C GLY A 53 -31.19 -0.75 35.51
N PRO A 54 -30.87 -1.83 36.28
CA PRO A 54 -31.15 -1.89 37.73
C PRO A 54 -30.53 -0.82 38.63
N VAL A 55 -29.54 -0.05 38.16
CA VAL A 55 -28.90 1.03 38.93
C VAL A 55 -28.74 2.32 38.11
N ARG A 56 -29.54 2.47 37.05
CA ARG A 56 -29.58 3.69 36.23
C ARG A 56 -30.53 4.71 36.86
N SER A 57 -30.10 5.95 37.00
CA SER A 57 -30.98 7.06 37.36
C SER A 57 -31.62 7.67 36.11
N PRO A 58 -32.73 8.42 36.23
CA PRO A 58 -33.33 9.14 35.09
C PRO A 58 -32.37 10.11 34.37
N GLU A 59 -31.37 10.63 35.09
CA GLU A 59 -30.34 11.54 34.58
C GLU A 59 -29.19 10.80 33.87
N ASN A 60 -28.99 9.52 34.19
CA ASN A 60 -27.95 8.67 33.59
C ASN A 60 -28.52 7.32 33.11
N PRO A 61 -29.46 7.33 32.13
CA PRO A 61 -30.04 6.11 31.57
C PRO A 61 -29.04 5.42 30.62
N CYS A 62 -29.27 4.14 30.35
CA CYS A 62 -28.63 3.47 29.22
C CYS A 62 -29.40 3.79 27.94
N TYR A 63 -28.73 4.35 26.93
CA TYR A 63 -29.39 4.74 25.69
C TYR A 63 -29.65 3.51 24.81
N LEU A 64 -30.78 3.52 24.10
CA LEU A 64 -31.23 2.41 23.26
C LEU A 64 -31.52 2.89 21.83
N GLY A 65 -31.11 2.12 20.83
CA GLY A 65 -31.51 2.35 19.44
C GLY A 65 -31.37 1.14 18.53
N SER A 66 -31.74 1.31 17.26
CA SER A 66 -31.64 0.31 16.19
C SER A 66 -31.42 1.00 14.85
N ILE A 67 -30.51 0.49 14.01
CA ILE A 67 -30.22 0.97 12.65
C ILE A 67 -31.32 0.59 11.65
N LYS A 68 -32.19 -0.37 11.99
CA LYS A 68 -33.11 -0.99 11.03
C LYS A 68 -34.13 -0.02 10.44
N PRO A 69 -34.64 1.00 11.16
CA PRO A 69 -35.46 2.04 10.52
C PRO A 69 -34.73 2.89 9.49
N ASN A 70 -33.40 2.88 9.45
CA ASN A 70 -32.60 3.62 8.46
C ASN A 70 -32.29 2.79 7.21
N VAL A 71 -32.06 1.48 7.36
CA VAL A 71 -31.52 0.62 6.28
C VAL A 71 -32.34 -0.65 6.02
N GLY A 72 -33.42 -0.86 6.76
CA GLY A 72 -34.17 -2.11 6.79
C GLY A 72 -33.50 -3.21 7.60
N HIS A 73 -34.14 -4.38 7.66
CA HIS A 73 -33.56 -5.58 8.23
C HIS A 73 -32.69 -6.27 7.16
N LEU A 74 -31.37 -6.17 7.27
CA LEU A 74 -30.43 -6.72 6.27
C LEU A 74 -30.20 -8.25 6.41
N GLU A 75 -31.13 -8.97 7.02
CA GLU A 75 -31.08 -10.41 7.24
C GLU A 75 -29.74 -10.89 7.80
N THR A 76 -29.00 -11.70 7.05
CA THR A 76 -27.69 -12.22 7.43
C THR A 76 -26.66 -11.13 7.72
N ALA A 77 -26.86 -9.91 7.19
CA ALA A 77 -25.99 -8.76 7.45
C ALA A 77 -26.51 -7.84 8.59
N ALA A 78 -27.65 -8.17 9.23
CA ALA A 78 -28.23 -7.34 10.29
C ALA A 78 -27.30 -7.16 11.50
N GLY A 79 -26.59 -8.21 11.92
CA GLY A 79 -25.58 -8.10 12.99
C GLY A 79 -24.38 -7.25 12.59
N ALA A 80 -23.89 -7.41 11.35
CA ALA A 80 -22.74 -6.65 10.86
C ALA A 80 -23.04 -5.15 10.77
N ILE A 81 -24.23 -4.77 10.29
CA ILE A 81 -24.60 -3.35 10.18
C ILE A 81 -24.84 -2.71 11.57
N ASN A 82 -25.36 -3.47 12.54
CA ASN A 82 -25.43 -3.03 13.94
C ASN A 82 -24.02 -2.72 14.49
N ILE A 83 -23.03 -3.59 14.24
CA ILE A 83 -21.63 -3.34 14.63
C ILE A 83 -21.07 -2.10 13.93
N VAL A 84 -21.30 -1.93 12.62
CA VAL A 84 -20.81 -0.77 11.87
C VAL A 84 -21.35 0.54 12.44
N LYS A 85 -22.66 0.64 12.70
CA LYS A 85 -23.25 1.82 13.34
C LYS A 85 -22.61 2.07 14.70
N THR A 86 -22.51 1.03 15.53
CA THR A 86 -21.99 1.14 16.89
C THR A 86 -20.54 1.61 16.94
N VAL A 87 -19.67 1.02 16.10
CA VAL A 87 -18.26 1.44 15.97
C VAL A 87 -18.17 2.88 15.49
N LEU A 88 -18.98 3.29 14.52
CA LEU A 88 -19.00 4.69 14.05
C LEU A 88 -19.49 5.66 15.13
N SER A 89 -20.49 5.25 15.93
CA SER A 89 -21.02 6.03 17.05
C SER A 89 -19.98 6.24 18.15
N VAL A 90 -19.31 5.17 18.58
CA VAL A 90 -18.21 5.23 19.54
C VAL A 90 -17.04 6.03 18.97
N GLN A 91 -16.63 5.79 17.73
CA GLN A 91 -15.51 6.50 17.12
C GLN A 91 -15.76 8.01 16.99
N ARG A 92 -17.01 8.43 16.78
CA ARG A 92 -17.40 9.83 16.62
C ARG A 92 -17.85 10.49 17.93
N GLY A 93 -18.05 9.73 19.01
CA GLY A 93 -18.60 10.25 20.25
C GLY A 93 -20.03 10.75 20.11
N ILE A 94 -20.86 10.09 19.30
CA ILE A 94 -22.25 10.48 19.05
C ILE A 94 -23.17 9.28 19.21
N ILE A 95 -24.16 9.40 20.09
CA ILE A 95 -25.28 8.47 20.20
C ILE A 95 -26.38 8.95 19.23
N PRO A 96 -26.66 8.19 18.15
CA PRO A 96 -27.55 8.64 17.08
C PRO A 96 -29.03 8.55 17.49
N PRO A 97 -29.90 9.37 16.89
CA PRO A 97 -31.33 9.30 17.14
C PRO A 97 -31.96 8.03 16.54
N GLN A 98 -33.10 7.63 17.10
CA GLN A 98 -33.96 6.59 16.57
C GLN A 98 -34.85 7.16 15.47
N ARG A 99 -34.70 6.66 14.24
CA ARG A 99 -35.52 7.10 13.11
C ARG A 99 -36.88 6.39 13.09
N LEU A 100 -37.89 7.05 12.51
CA LEU A 100 -39.28 6.57 12.38
C LEU A 100 -39.97 6.27 13.72
N LEU A 101 -39.50 6.85 14.83
CA LEU A 101 -40.14 6.74 16.13
C LEU A 101 -41.19 7.85 16.30
N GLU A 102 -42.47 7.49 16.23
CA GLU A 102 -43.58 8.40 16.53
C GLU A 102 -44.07 8.20 17.97
N ASN A 103 -44.53 6.99 18.28
CA ASN A 103 -45.04 6.59 19.60
C ASN A 103 -44.19 5.47 20.20
N PHE A 104 -44.06 5.47 21.52
CA PHE A 104 -43.43 4.39 22.24
C PHE A 104 -44.33 3.17 22.31
N ASN A 105 -43.74 1.97 22.28
CA ASN A 105 -44.47 0.73 22.49
C ASN A 105 -44.96 0.67 23.95
N THR A 106 -46.28 0.54 24.15
CA THR A 106 -46.94 0.56 25.46
C THR A 106 -46.78 -0.74 26.24
N ASN A 107 -46.30 -1.81 25.61
CA ASN A 107 -45.99 -3.08 26.28
C ASN A 107 -44.64 -3.05 27.01
N ILE A 108 -43.99 -1.89 27.09
CA ILE A 108 -42.71 -1.66 27.74
C ILE A 108 -42.92 -0.54 28.76
N ASP A 109 -42.55 -0.80 30.01
CA ASP A 109 -42.50 0.21 31.05
C ASP A 109 -41.21 1.02 30.90
N TRP A 110 -41.28 2.12 30.16
CA TRP A 110 -40.12 2.97 29.87
C TRP A 110 -39.63 3.72 31.10
N ASP A 111 -40.53 4.14 31.99
CA ASP A 111 -40.21 4.99 33.14
C ASP A 111 -39.35 4.25 34.18
N SER A 112 -39.59 2.95 34.35
CA SER A 112 -38.81 2.11 35.28
C SER A 112 -37.69 1.30 34.61
N SER A 113 -37.60 1.30 33.27
CA SER A 113 -36.65 0.44 32.54
C SER A 113 -35.17 0.78 32.76
N GLY A 114 -34.85 2.02 33.17
CA GLY A 114 -33.49 2.55 33.15
C GLY A 114 -32.91 2.74 31.73
N LEU A 115 -33.73 2.56 30.68
CA LEU A 115 -33.36 2.72 29.28
C LEU A 115 -33.99 3.98 28.69
N LYS A 116 -33.32 4.59 27.71
CA LYS A 116 -33.83 5.79 27.02
C LYS A 116 -33.58 5.77 25.52
N VAL A 117 -34.64 5.91 24.73
CA VAL A 117 -34.52 6.08 23.28
C VAL A 117 -34.44 7.57 22.93
N LEU A 118 -33.52 7.93 22.05
CA LEU A 118 -33.30 9.31 21.64
C LEU A 118 -34.09 9.66 20.38
N ARG A 119 -34.80 10.80 20.39
CA ARG A 119 -35.39 11.40 19.17
C ARG A 119 -34.41 12.30 18.43
N GLU A 120 -33.44 12.86 19.15
CA GLU A 120 -32.38 13.71 18.64
C GLU A 120 -31.01 13.14 19.06
N GLY A 121 -30.02 13.25 18.18
CA GLY A 121 -28.68 12.74 18.48
C GLY A 121 -28.04 13.48 19.64
N LYS A 122 -27.24 12.77 20.44
CA LYS A 122 -26.56 13.31 21.61
C LYS A 122 -25.06 13.06 21.54
N ILE A 123 -24.26 14.02 21.99
CA ILE A 123 -22.83 13.82 22.22
C ILE A 123 -22.67 12.79 23.36
N TRP A 124 -21.75 11.86 23.18
CA TRP A 124 -21.44 10.85 24.18
C TRP A 124 -20.88 11.52 25.45
N PRO A 125 -21.37 11.20 26.66
CA PRO A 125 -20.86 11.80 27.89
C PRO A 125 -19.34 11.58 28.06
N GLU A 126 -18.62 12.59 28.55
CA GLU A 126 -17.18 12.53 28.85
C GLU A 126 -16.91 11.99 30.27
N ASN A 127 -17.59 10.93 30.67
CA ASN A 127 -17.53 10.36 32.01
C ASN A 127 -16.68 9.08 32.10
N GLY A 128 -15.82 8.83 31.10
CA GLY A 128 -14.95 7.66 31.05
C GLY A 128 -14.76 7.13 29.63
N VAL A 129 -14.56 5.82 29.53
CA VAL A 129 -14.41 5.13 28.25
C VAL A 129 -15.78 4.85 27.67
N TRP A 130 -16.02 5.27 26.43
CA TRP A 130 -17.31 5.04 25.77
C TRP A 130 -17.50 3.56 25.45
N ARG A 131 -18.63 2.99 25.91
CA ARG A 131 -18.96 1.58 25.69
C ARG A 131 -20.37 1.39 25.18
N ALA A 132 -20.51 0.47 24.22
CA ALA A 132 -21.79 0.08 23.67
C ALA A 132 -21.98 -1.44 23.69
N ALA A 133 -23.22 -1.88 23.77
CA ALA A 133 -23.64 -3.25 23.51
C ALA A 133 -24.27 -3.35 22.11
N VAL A 134 -24.12 -4.52 21.48
CA VAL A 134 -24.74 -4.86 20.20
C VAL A 134 -25.50 -6.16 20.34
N CYS A 135 -26.80 -6.14 20.04
CA CYS A 135 -27.67 -7.31 20.08
C CYS A 135 -27.98 -7.80 18.66
N SER A 136 -28.03 -9.12 18.46
CA SER A 136 -28.49 -9.73 17.22
C SER A 136 -29.11 -11.10 17.50
N HIS A 137 -30.36 -11.30 17.09
CA HIS A 137 -31.12 -12.52 17.38
C HIS A 137 -31.58 -13.16 16.07
N SER A 138 -31.37 -14.46 15.93
CA SER A 138 -31.85 -15.23 14.78
C SER A 138 -33.21 -15.85 15.07
N TYR A 139 -34.05 -15.97 14.03
CA TYR A 139 -35.28 -16.74 14.10
C TYR A 139 -35.03 -18.22 14.49
N GLY A 140 -33.84 -18.76 14.19
CA GLY A 140 -33.43 -20.10 14.59
C GLY A 140 -33.12 -20.27 16.08
N GLY A 141 -33.22 -19.22 16.89
CA GLY A 141 -33.03 -19.26 18.35
C GLY A 141 -31.62 -18.89 18.82
N SER A 142 -30.65 -18.74 17.92
CA SER A 142 -29.31 -18.24 18.28
C SER A 142 -29.38 -16.76 18.69
N VAL A 143 -28.89 -16.45 19.89
CA VAL A 143 -28.78 -15.09 20.42
C VAL A 143 -27.31 -14.68 20.53
N CYS A 144 -27.00 -13.46 20.08
CA CYS A 144 -25.65 -12.91 20.08
C CYS A 144 -25.62 -11.55 20.78
N HIS A 145 -24.59 -11.33 21.58
CA HIS A 145 -24.35 -10.07 22.28
C HIS A 145 -22.85 -9.73 22.22
N ALA A 146 -22.53 -8.50 21.87
CA ALA A 146 -21.15 -8.02 21.80
C ALA A 146 -21.00 -6.69 22.56
N ILE A 147 -19.83 -6.48 23.16
CA ILE A 147 -19.46 -5.21 23.79
C ILE A 147 -18.40 -4.53 22.92
N ILE A 148 -18.63 -3.28 22.57
CA ILE A 148 -17.72 -2.42 21.82
C ILE A 148 -17.24 -1.31 22.75
N GLU A 149 -15.93 -1.15 22.84
CA GLU A 149 -15.28 -0.11 23.65
C GLU A 149 -14.50 0.85 22.76
N GLN A 150 -14.43 2.12 23.16
CA GLN A 150 -13.58 3.14 22.55
C GLN A 150 -12.13 2.66 22.45
N ALA A 151 -11.54 2.79 21.26
CA ALA A 151 -10.13 2.51 21.07
C ALA A 151 -9.27 3.49 21.88
N PRO A 152 -8.12 3.05 22.44
CA PRO A 152 -7.22 3.95 23.15
C PRO A 152 -6.77 5.09 22.22
N PRO A 153 -6.52 6.30 22.76
CA PRO A 153 -6.11 7.44 21.97
C PRO A 153 -4.80 7.11 21.23
N LYS A 154 -4.81 7.29 19.91
CA LYS A 154 -3.62 7.09 19.10
C LYS A 154 -2.70 8.31 19.24
N PRO A 155 -1.39 8.14 19.51
CA PRO A 155 -0.47 9.27 19.52
C PRO A 155 -0.53 9.99 18.16
N MET A 156 -0.85 11.29 18.17
CA MET A 156 -0.69 12.10 16.98
C MET A 156 0.81 12.29 16.75
N HIS A 157 1.37 11.58 15.76
CA HIS A 157 2.68 11.94 15.26
C HIS A 157 2.56 13.34 14.62
N LYS A 158 3.24 14.31 15.22
CA LYS A 158 3.48 15.59 14.55
C LYS A 158 4.25 15.27 13.28
N SER A 159 3.77 15.74 12.14
CA SER A 159 4.56 15.80 10.91
C SER A 159 5.76 16.68 11.22
N GLU A 160 6.89 16.07 11.57
CA GLU A 160 8.17 16.76 11.45
C GLU A 160 8.32 17.11 9.98
N SER A 161 8.71 18.35 9.69
CA SER A 161 8.91 18.85 8.33
C SER A 161 9.98 17.98 7.65
N ARG A 162 9.55 16.91 7.00
CA ARG A 162 10.43 16.05 6.21
C ARG A 162 11.01 16.93 5.13
N ASN A 163 12.32 16.87 4.98
CA ASN A 163 13.04 17.62 3.95
C ASN A 163 12.32 17.49 2.60
N LYS A 164 12.23 18.61 1.86
CA LYS A 164 11.52 18.81 0.57
C LYS A 164 12.07 17.95 -0.59
N LYS A 165 12.47 16.70 -0.34
CA LYS A 165 12.86 15.75 -1.38
C LYS A 165 11.62 15.28 -2.13
N PRO A 166 11.70 15.11 -3.45
CA PRO A 166 10.63 14.45 -4.19
C PRO A 166 10.34 13.06 -3.62
N VAL A 167 9.07 12.70 -3.53
CA VAL A 167 8.60 11.39 -3.05
C VAL A 167 7.93 10.63 -4.18
N THR A 168 7.99 9.29 -4.12
CA THR A 168 7.41 8.44 -5.17
C THR A 168 6.02 7.93 -4.80
N VAL A 169 4.99 8.44 -5.47
CA VAL A 169 3.61 7.96 -5.29
C VAL A 169 3.33 6.78 -6.21
N THR A 170 2.93 5.66 -5.61
CA THR A 170 2.64 4.43 -6.34
C THR A 170 1.15 4.11 -6.37
N LEU A 171 0.62 3.79 -7.56
CA LEU A 171 -0.69 3.15 -7.74
C LEU A 171 -0.52 1.79 -8.42
N SER A 172 -1.47 0.88 -8.18
CA SER A 172 -1.52 -0.38 -8.90
C SER A 172 -2.94 -0.87 -9.10
N ALA A 173 -3.15 -1.67 -10.13
CA ALA A 173 -4.44 -2.30 -10.41
C ALA A 173 -4.29 -3.65 -11.12
N ARG A 174 -5.31 -4.50 -11.00
CA ARG A 174 -5.39 -5.78 -11.73
C ARG A 174 -5.64 -5.62 -13.23
N GLN A 175 -6.15 -4.47 -13.65
CA GLN A 175 -6.50 -4.16 -15.04
C GLN A 175 -5.91 -2.78 -15.38
N ARG A 176 -5.28 -2.65 -16.55
CA ARG A 176 -4.67 -1.40 -17.02
C ARG A 176 -5.63 -0.22 -16.93
N ASP A 177 -6.85 -0.40 -17.40
CA ASP A 177 -7.87 0.65 -17.52
C ASP A 177 -8.37 1.18 -16.16
N ARG A 178 -8.03 0.52 -15.05
CA ARG A 178 -8.34 1.01 -13.71
C ARG A 178 -7.34 2.06 -13.22
N LEU A 179 -6.10 2.08 -13.73
CA LEU A 179 -5.08 3.03 -13.27
C LEU A 179 -5.51 4.50 -13.48
N PRO A 180 -6.06 4.91 -14.65
CA PRO A 180 -6.56 6.27 -14.85
C PRO A 180 -7.69 6.65 -13.88
N ILE A 181 -8.62 5.72 -13.61
CA ILE A 181 -9.74 5.92 -12.67
C ILE A 181 -9.20 6.14 -11.24
N TYR A 182 -8.21 5.37 -10.84
CA TYR A 182 -7.54 5.57 -9.55
C TYR A 182 -6.79 6.89 -9.46
N ALA A 183 -6.06 7.25 -10.53
CA ALA A 183 -5.33 8.50 -10.57
C ALA A 183 -6.29 9.69 -10.45
N ALA A 184 -7.44 9.65 -11.14
CA ALA A 184 -8.48 10.68 -11.02
C ALA A 184 -9.06 10.76 -9.59
N SER A 185 -9.43 9.63 -9.00
CA SER A 185 -10.00 9.58 -7.65
C SER A 185 -9.01 10.09 -6.60
N LEU A 186 -7.74 9.72 -6.71
CA LEU A 186 -6.70 10.19 -5.82
C LEU A 186 -6.41 11.68 -6.01
N ALA A 187 -6.35 12.17 -7.25
CA ALA A 187 -6.19 13.59 -7.52
C ALA A 187 -7.33 14.43 -6.95
N HIS A 188 -8.58 13.95 -7.09
CA HIS A 188 -9.75 14.61 -6.51
C HIS A 188 -9.67 14.66 -4.98
N TRP A 189 -9.34 13.53 -4.36
CA TRP A 189 -9.17 13.45 -2.90
C TRP A 189 -8.08 14.40 -2.38
N LEU A 190 -6.94 14.44 -3.05
CA LEU A 190 -5.85 15.37 -2.73
C LEU A 190 -6.32 16.82 -2.81
N SER A 191 -7.01 17.19 -3.89
CA SER A 191 -7.47 18.56 -4.11
C SER A 191 -8.45 19.04 -3.03
N ALA A 192 -9.20 18.13 -2.42
CA ALA A 192 -10.23 18.47 -1.46
C ALA A 192 -9.70 18.51 -0.02
N GLN A 193 -8.98 17.47 0.42
CA GLN A 193 -8.74 17.24 1.85
C GLN A 193 -7.40 16.53 2.15
N GLY A 194 -6.60 16.20 1.14
CA GLY A 194 -5.42 15.35 1.30
C GLY A 194 -4.11 16.13 1.32
N ALA A 195 -3.07 15.59 1.97
CA ALA A 195 -1.68 16.05 1.80
C ALA A 195 -0.90 15.02 0.99
N SER A 196 0.06 15.46 0.18
CA SER A 196 0.81 14.56 -0.72
C SER A 196 1.73 13.58 0.01
N GLU A 197 2.23 13.98 1.18
CA GLU A 197 3.08 13.16 2.05
C GLU A 197 2.36 11.90 2.57
N ASN A 198 1.02 11.90 2.53
CA ASN A 198 0.17 10.82 3.04
C ASN A 198 -0.18 9.76 1.98
N MET A 199 0.34 9.90 0.76
CA MET A 199 -0.12 9.16 -0.42
C MET A 199 0.52 7.79 -0.58
N ILE A 200 1.75 7.64 -0.13
CA ILE A 200 2.52 6.42 -0.34
C ILE A 200 2.18 5.49 0.81
N THR A 201 1.16 4.68 0.57
CA THR A 201 0.66 3.72 1.55
C THR A 201 1.01 2.32 1.09
N ARG A 202 1.20 1.43 2.06
CA ARG A 202 1.37 -0.01 1.85
C ARG A 202 0.08 -0.62 1.30
N ARG A 203 -0.22 -0.36 0.02
CA ARG A 203 -1.26 -1.04 -0.74
C ARG A 203 -0.65 -2.26 -1.41
N ILE A 204 -1.46 -3.30 -1.56
CA ILE A 204 -1.09 -4.46 -2.36
C ILE A 204 -0.74 -3.98 -3.77
N ALA A 205 0.46 -4.31 -4.24
CA ALA A 205 0.93 -4.00 -5.58
C ALA A 205 0.45 -5.06 -6.58
N TYR A 206 -0.44 -4.68 -7.49
CA TYR A 206 -0.93 -5.52 -8.59
C TYR A 206 -0.03 -5.43 -9.84
N ASP A 207 -0.41 -6.17 -10.90
CA ASP A 207 0.36 -6.32 -12.15
C ASP A 207 0.48 -5.04 -12.98
N HIS A 208 -0.53 -4.17 -13.00
CA HIS A 208 -0.41 -2.87 -13.66
C HIS A 208 -0.04 -1.83 -12.62
N ARG A 209 1.11 -1.20 -12.79
CA ARG A 209 1.68 -0.27 -11.82
C ARG A 209 1.89 1.10 -12.45
N LEU A 210 1.65 2.13 -11.65
CA LEU A 210 1.97 3.52 -11.94
C LEU A 210 2.86 4.04 -10.81
N SER A 211 3.94 4.71 -11.19
CA SER A 211 4.78 5.51 -10.32
C SER A 211 4.66 6.97 -10.73
N VAL A 212 4.53 7.87 -9.76
CA VAL A 212 4.44 9.32 -9.95
C VAL A 212 5.48 9.99 -9.06
N GLU A 213 6.41 10.69 -9.68
CA GLU A 213 7.39 11.52 -8.97
C GLU A 213 6.71 12.82 -8.50
N VAL A 214 6.71 13.05 -7.19
CA VAL A 214 5.98 14.15 -6.55
C VAL A 214 6.95 15.06 -5.81
N SER A 215 7.17 16.26 -6.35
CA SER A 215 7.98 17.31 -5.72
C SER A 215 7.16 18.28 -4.85
N SER A 216 5.83 18.26 -4.99
CA SER A 216 4.91 19.10 -4.21
C SER A 216 3.48 18.57 -4.30
N HIS A 217 2.61 19.05 -3.42
CA HIS A 217 1.20 18.70 -3.45
C HIS A 217 0.52 19.02 -4.80
N GLU A 218 0.77 20.19 -5.36
CA GLU A 218 0.28 20.59 -6.69
C GLU A 218 0.85 19.71 -7.80
N CYS A 219 2.13 19.34 -7.69
CA CYS A 219 2.78 18.43 -8.64
C CYS A 219 2.09 17.05 -8.68
N ALA A 220 1.68 16.53 -7.51
CA ALA A 220 0.92 15.28 -7.41
C ALA A 220 -0.43 15.38 -8.13
N ILE A 221 -1.22 16.40 -7.80
CA ILE A 221 -2.56 16.60 -8.39
C ILE A 221 -2.46 16.72 -9.91
N ARG A 222 -1.57 17.59 -10.40
CA ARG A 222 -1.38 17.80 -11.84
C ARG A 222 -0.95 16.52 -12.55
N SER A 223 0.04 15.80 -12.03
CA SER A 223 0.57 14.60 -12.69
C SER A 223 -0.44 13.45 -12.70
N LEU A 224 -1.20 13.27 -11.63
CA LEU A 224 -2.29 12.29 -11.57
C LEU A 224 -3.44 12.63 -12.52
N ARG A 225 -3.85 13.90 -12.61
CA ARG A 225 -4.86 14.35 -13.58
C ARG A 225 -4.40 14.15 -15.02
N SER A 226 -3.14 14.50 -15.31
CA SER A 226 -2.52 14.31 -16.62
C SER A 226 -2.55 12.83 -17.03
N TYR A 227 -2.16 11.93 -16.13
CA TYR A 227 -2.24 10.50 -16.37
C TYR A 227 -3.69 10.02 -16.56
N ALA A 228 -4.62 10.51 -15.74
CA ALA A 228 -6.03 10.13 -15.81
C ALA A 228 -6.71 10.51 -17.13
N THR A 229 -6.29 11.61 -17.77
CA THR A 229 -6.82 12.07 -19.07
C THR A 229 -6.09 11.49 -20.27
N GLY A 230 -5.15 10.56 -20.07
CA GLY A 230 -4.39 9.93 -21.15
C GLY A 230 -3.21 10.77 -21.67
N ASN A 231 -2.82 11.82 -20.94
CA ASN A 231 -1.68 12.68 -21.27
C ASN A 231 -0.57 12.52 -20.22
N PRO A 232 0.10 11.35 -20.11
CA PRO A 232 1.15 11.15 -19.12
C PRO A 232 2.30 12.16 -19.34
N ASN A 233 2.93 12.59 -18.26
CA ASN A 233 4.06 13.52 -18.30
C ASN A 233 5.35 12.79 -17.92
N ALA A 234 6.49 13.48 -18.01
CA ALA A 234 7.80 12.90 -17.72
C ALA A 234 8.07 12.56 -16.23
N ARG A 235 7.06 12.72 -15.35
CA ARG A 235 7.06 12.31 -13.94
C ARG A 235 6.24 11.05 -13.69
N THR A 236 5.49 10.59 -14.69
CA THR A 236 4.64 9.40 -14.59
C THR A 236 5.25 8.25 -15.38
N ILE A 237 5.48 7.12 -14.71
CA ILE A 237 5.93 5.88 -15.35
C ILE A 237 4.88 4.82 -15.06
N SER A 238 4.35 4.16 -16.09
CA SER A 238 3.45 3.03 -15.89
C SER A 238 3.83 1.87 -16.77
N ASN A 239 3.87 0.68 -16.18
CA ASN A 239 4.17 -0.56 -16.88
C ASN A 239 3.25 -1.68 -16.38
N ARG A 240 3.23 -2.77 -17.14
CA ARG A 240 2.85 -4.07 -16.63
C ARG A 240 4.09 -4.72 -16.03
N VAL A 241 3.93 -5.38 -14.89
CA VAL A 241 4.96 -6.17 -14.25
C VAL A 241 5.46 -7.27 -15.20
N ILE A 242 6.78 -7.34 -15.34
CA ILE A 242 7.47 -8.49 -15.94
C ILE A 242 7.55 -9.56 -14.86
N ARG A 243 6.84 -10.68 -15.06
CA ARG A 243 6.75 -11.75 -14.04
C ARG A 243 8.10 -12.23 -13.53
N SER A 244 9.10 -12.32 -14.41
CA SER A 244 10.46 -12.69 -14.01
C SER A 244 11.03 -11.70 -12.99
N ALA A 245 10.85 -10.39 -13.16
CA ALA A 245 11.32 -9.39 -12.20
C ALA A 245 10.64 -9.52 -10.83
N ALA A 246 9.35 -9.87 -10.81
CA ALA A 246 8.61 -10.10 -9.57
C ALA A 246 9.02 -11.39 -8.83
N LEU A 247 9.51 -12.41 -9.55
CA LEU A 247 9.87 -13.72 -8.99
C LEU A 247 11.36 -13.86 -8.69
N LYS A 248 12.21 -13.38 -9.62
CA LYS A 248 13.67 -13.53 -9.59
C LYS A 248 14.39 -12.23 -9.28
N GLY A 249 13.72 -11.09 -9.42
CA GLY A 249 14.31 -9.78 -9.18
C GLY A 249 15.06 -9.21 -10.39
N VAL A 250 16.01 -8.34 -10.11
CA VAL A 250 16.72 -7.52 -11.10
C VAL A 250 18.23 -7.75 -11.04
N VAL A 251 18.87 -7.61 -12.19
CA VAL A 251 20.32 -7.68 -12.32
C VAL A 251 20.89 -6.27 -12.39
N TRP A 252 21.89 -5.96 -11.57
CA TRP A 252 22.66 -4.72 -11.74
C TRP A 252 23.86 -4.97 -12.64
N VAL A 253 24.09 -4.06 -13.57
CA VAL A 253 25.18 -4.14 -14.53
C VAL A 253 26.09 -2.94 -14.33
N PHE A 254 27.37 -3.21 -14.09
CA PHE A 254 28.42 -2.20 -13.92
C PHE A 254 29.31 -2.20 -15.17
N SER A 255 29.23 -1.15 -15.98
CA SER A 255 29.98 -1.07 -17.23
C SER A 255 31.42 -0.59 -17.04
N GLY A 256 32.25 -0.83 -18.05
CA GLY A 256 33.67 -0.51 -18.02
C GLY A 256 33.98 0.93 -18.45
N HIS A 257 35.19 1.12 -18.96
CA HIS A 257 35.62 2.38 -19.59
C HIS A 257 34.74 2.72 -20.81
N GLY A 258 34.49 4.00 -21.04
CA GLY A 258 33.72 4.54 -22.17
C GLY A 258 32.42 5.24 -21.77
N ALA A 259 31.93 5.03 -20.54
CA ALA A 259 30.73 5.68 -20.01
C ALA A 259 30.99 7.02 -19.30
N GLN A 260 32.26 7.40 -19.10
CA GLN A 260 32.64 8.61 -18.37
C GLN A 260 32.36 9.88 -19.18
N TRP A 261 32.06 10.96 -18.48
CA TRP A 261 31.89 12.29 -19.06
C TRP A 261 32.24 13.39 -18.05
N PRO A 262 32.68 14.58 -18.50
CA PRO A 262 32.99 15.69 -17.59
C PRO A 262 31.80 16.03 -16.71
N ASN A 263 32.00 16.29 -15.42
CA ASN A 263 30.95 16.61 -14.44
C ASN A 263 30.04 15.45 -14.01
N MET A 264 30.31 14.20 -14.41
CA MET A 264 29.48 13.02 -14.07
C MET A 264 29.20 12.81 -12.56
N GLY A 265 30.04 13.35 -11.68
CA GLY A 265 29.87 13.24 -10.22
C GLY A 265 29.38 14.51 -9.52
N GLN A 266 29.33 15.67 -10.20
CA GLN A 266 29.10 16.97 -9.53
C GLN A 266 27.76 17.01 -8.79
N GLN A 267 26.67 16.63 -9.45
CA GLN A 267 25.36 16.64 -8.82
C GLN A 267 25.20 15.49 -7.81
N LEU A 268 25.81 14.33 -8.06
CA LEU A 268 25.80 13.20 -7.13
C LEU A 268 26.45 13.56 -5.78
N LEU A 269 27.46 14.43 -5.77
CA LEU A 269 28.08 14.91 -4.53
C LEU A 269 27.14 15.71 -3.62
N LEU A 270 26.00 16.18 -4.13
CA LEU A 270 24.93 16.79 -3.33
C LEU A 270 24.12 15.72 -2.56
N ASN A 271 24.16 14.47 -3.00
CA ASN A 271 23.53 13.36 -2.29
C ASN A 271 24.42 12.91 -1.11
N LEU A 272 23.90 13.03 0.11
CA LEU A 272 24.65 12.70 1.33
C LEU A 272 25.11 11.25 1.39
N VAL A 273 24.32 10.29 0.87
CA VAL A 273 24.71 8.86 0.85
C VAL A 273 25.92 8.66 -0.05
N PHE A 274 25.86 9.26 -1.26
CA PHE A 274 26.95 9.23 -2.22
C PHE A 274 28.21 9.88 -1.62
N ARG A 275 28.09 11.12 -1.13
CA ARG A 275 29.20 11.89 -0.57
C ARG A 275 29.86 11.19 0.62
N ASN A 276 29.06 10.66 1.55
CA ASN A 276 29.59 9.92 2.69
C ASN A 276 30.36 8.70 2.22
N LYS A 277 29.84 7.97 1.22
CA LYS A 277 30.50 6.79 0.71
C LYS A 277 31.84 7.10 0.04
N LEU A 278 31.89 8.15 -0.76
CA LEU A 278 33.16 8.61 -1.35
C LEU A 278 34.14 9.07 -0.26
N SER A 279 33.66 9.77 0.77
CA SER A 279 34.51 10.23 1.89
C SER A 279 35.15 9.07 2.65
N GLU A 280 34.44 7.93 2.82
CA GLU A 280 35.02 6.71 3.40
C GLU A 280 36.15 6.14 2.54
N MET A 281 36.01 6.21 1.22
CA MET A 281 36.98 5.67 0.26
C MET A 281 38.14 6.63 -0.01
N GLU A 282 37.94 7.92 0.23
CA GLU A 282 38.89 9.00 -0.01
C GLU A 282 40.24 8.76 0.68
N VAL A 283 40.22 8.25 1.91
CA VAL A 283 41.43 7.90 2.67
C VAL A 283 42.32 6.94 1.88
N MET A 284 41.72 5.97 1.21
CA MET A 284 42.43 4.98 0.41
C MET A 284 42.97 5.57 -0.89
N PHE A 285 42.18 6.37 -1.60
CA PHE A 285 42.61 7.00 -2.84
C PHE A 285 43.75 8.00 -2.62
N LEU A 286 43.69 8.81 -1.56
CA LEU A 286 44.77 9.73 -1.21
C LEU A 286 46.09 8.98 -0.92
N ARG A 287 46.00 7.82 -0.27
CA ARG A 287 47.18 7.00 0.06
C ARG A 287 47.80 6.34 -1.17
N GLU A 288 46.99 5.77 -2.05
CA GLU A 288 47.45 4.83 -3.09
C GLU A 288 47.44 5.43 -4.51
N ALA A 289 46.53 6.37 -4.78
CA ALA A 289 46.37 7.02 -6.08
C ALA A 289 46.91 8.47 -6.13
N VAL A 290 47.18 9.07 -4.96
CA VAL A 290 47.78 10.41 -4.81
C VAL A 290 46.93 11.52 -5.46
N PHE A 291 45.61 11.35 -5.47
CA PHE A 291 44.66 12.42 -5.84
C PHE A 291 43.34 12.26 -5.09
N SER A 292 42.58 13.36 -5.00
CA SER A 292 41.26 13.36 -4.36
C SER A 292 40.14 13.03 -5.35
N THR A 293 39.35 11.99 -5.06
CA THR A 293 38.24 11.60 -5.94
C THR A 293 37.10 12.61 -5.87
N ILE A 294 36.87 13.16 -4.68
CA ILE A 294 35.85 14.20 -4.46
C ILE A 294 36.22 15.47 -5.22
N GLU A 295 37.47 15.96 -5.12
CA GLU A 295 37.90 17.18 -5.82
C GLU A 295 37.86 16.98 -7.34
N ALA A 296 38.33 15.84 -7.84
CA ALA A 296 38.27 15.53 -9.27
C ALA A 296 36.83 15.50 -9.81
N LEU A 297 35.89 14.90 -9.08
CA LEU A 297 34.47 14.90 -9.47
C LEU A 297 33.82 16.28 -9.33
N GLN A 298 34.23 17.10 -8.35
CA GLN A 298 33.76 18.48 -8.20
C GLN A 298 34.21 19.36 -9.35
N GLN A 299 35.46 19.22 -9.79
CA GLN A 299 36.02 20.03 -10.88
C GLN A 299 35.62 19.52 -12.27
N GLY A 300 35.06 18.30 -12.36
CA GLY A 300 34.72 17.67 -13.64
C GLY A 300 35.94 17.25 -14.46
N GLU A 301 37.12 17.19 -13.83
CA GLU A 301 38.39 16.93 -14.50
C GLU A 301 38.63 15.42 -14.67
N LEU A 302 38.48 14.95 -15.91
CA LEU A 302 38.88 13.61 -16.32
C LEU A 302 40.36 13.64 -16.71
N GLY A 303 41.24 13.04 -15.90
CA GLY A 303 42.67 12.93 -16.23
C GLY A 303 43.00 11.72 -17.10
N GLY A 304 44.18 11.13 -16.92
CA GLY A 304 44.61 9.94 -17.66
C GLY A 304 43.75 8.69 -17.40
N LEU A 305 43.98 7.63 -18.18
CA LEU A 305 43.20 6.39 -18.17
C LEU A 305 42.99 5.81 -16.75
N ASP A 306 44.06 5.75 -15.95
CA ASP A 306 44.01 5.28 -14.56
C ASP A 306 43.06 6.11 -13.69
N LYS A 307 43.15 7.45 -13.79
CA LYS A 307 42.28 8.37 -13.06
C LYS A 307 40.83 8.19 -13.50
N ILE A 308 40.57 8.04 -14.79
CA ILE A 308 39.22 7.79 -15.33
C ILE A 308 38.64 6.50 -14.76
N GLN A 309 39.37 5.38 -14.81
CA GLN A 309 38.85 4.11 -14.29
C GLN A 309 38.55 4.17 -12.79
N MET A 310 39.39 4.85 -12.01
CA MET A 310 39.16 5.06 -10.58
C MET A 310 37.93 5.92 -10.31
N LEU A 311 37.73 7.00 -11.08
CA LEU A 311 36.56 7.86 -10.96
C LEU A 311 35.28 7.12 -11.38
N THR A 312 35.31 6.34 -12.46
CA THR A 312 34.19 5.49 -12.89
C THR A 312 33.82 4.50 -11.78
N TYR A 313 34.80 3.83 -11.19
CA TYR A 313 34.59 2.93 -10.06
C TYR A 313 33.97 3.66 -8.85
N ALA A 314 34.52 4.82 -8.46
CA ALA A 314 34.02 5.62 -7.34
C ALA A 314 32.57 6.11 -7.55
N VAL A 315 32.21 6.48 -8.78
CA VAL A 315 30.82 6.86 -9.09
C VAL A 315 29.89 5.65 -9.03
N GLN A 316 30.27 4.54 -9.66
CA GLN A 316 29.42 3.33 -9.70
C GLN A 316 29.16 2.75 -8.31
N ILE A 317 30.18 2.70 -7.44
CA ILE A 317 29.98 2.26 -6.05
C ILE A 317 29.09 3.22 -5.28
N GLY A 318 29.32 4.53 -5.37
CA GLY A 318 28.48 5.52 -4.70
C GLY A 318 27.02 5.41 -5.14
N LEU A 319 26.79 5.21 -6.44
CA LEU A 319 25.46 5.05 -7.01
C LEU A 319 24.76 3.79 -6.50
N ALA A 320 25.50 2.69 -6.40
CA ALA A 320 25.00 1.43 -5.85
C ALA A 320 24.50 1.60 -4.39
N PHE A 321 25.22 2.36 -3.58
CA PHE A 321 24.79 2.72 -2.21
C PHE A 321 23.58 3.65 -2.18
N VAL A 322 23.49 4.61 -3.11
CA VAL A 322 22.30 5.47 -3.21
C VAL A 322 21.07 4.63 -3.52
N LEU A 323 21.15 3.72 -4.51
CA LEU A 323 20.04 2.82 -4.85
C LEU A 323 19.63 1.94 -3.66
N GLN A 324 20.59 1.42 -2.89
CA GLN A 324 20.32 0.65 -1.67
C GLN A 324 19.65 1.48 -0.57
N ALA A 325 20.12 2.71 -0.35
CA ALA A 325 19.52 3.62 0.62
C ALA A 325 18.09 4.01 0.24
N GLU A 326 17.76 4.00 -1.06
CA GLU A 326 16.41 4.17 -1.60
C GLU A 326 15.60 2.85 -1.66
N GLY A 327 16.10 1.78 -1.03
CA GLY A 327 15.38 0.52 -0.85
C GLY A 327 15.43 -0.45 -2.04
N VAL A 328 16.34 -0.25 -2.98
CA VAL A 328 16.55 -1.14 -4.14
C VAL A 328 17.77 -2.02 -3.92
N ALA A 329 17.61 -3.33 -4.11
CA ALA A 329 18.73 -4.27 -4.08
C ALA A 329 18.72 -5.20 -5.31
N PRO A 330 19.89 -5.53 -5.87
CA PRO A 330 19.99 -6.52 -6.94
C PRO A 330 19.81 -7.94 -6.41
N GLN A 331 19.38 -8.83 -7.30
CA GLN A 331 19.37 -10.28 -7.08
C GLN A 331 20.55 -10.97 -7.79
N ALA A 332 21.15 -10.28 -8.77
CA ALA A 332 22.45 -10.63 -9.32
C ALA A 332 23.19 -9.37 -9.78
N VAL A 333 24.51 -9.48 -9.92
CA VAL A 333 25.36 -8.40 -10.40
C VAL A 333 26.28 -8.91 -11.49
N ILE A 334 26.43 -8.13 -12.55
CA ILE A 334 27.35 -8.34 -13.67
C ILE A 334 28.26 -7.11 -13.76
N GLY A 335 29.56 -7.32 -13.90
CA GLY A 335 30.52 -6.25 -14.14
C GLY A 335 31.26 -6.47 -15.45
N HIS A 336 31.73 -5.39 -16.07
CA HIS A 336 32.60 -5.43 -17.23
C HIS A 336 33.86 -4.59 -16.97
N SER A 337 35.05 -5.18 -17.14
CA SER A 337 36.34 -4.53 -16.83
C SER A 337 36.35 -3.94 -15.40
N VAL A 338 36.54 -2.63 -15.22
CA VAL A 338 36.54 -2.01 -13.88
C VAL A 338 35.25 -2.25 -13.08
N GLY A 339 34.11 -2.45 -13.75
CA GLY A 339 32.83 -2.80 -13.11
C GLY A 339 32.83 -4.19 -12.46
N GLU A 340 33.75 -5.09 -12.82
CA GLU A 340 33.87 -6.42 -12.23
C GLU A 340 34.30 -6.38 -10.77
N ILE A 341 35.10 -5.37 -10.39
CA ILE A 341 35.48 -5.12 -9.01
C ILE A 341 34.22 -4.93 -8.15
N LEU A 342 33.22 -4.22 -8.68
CA LEU A 342 31.94 -4.03 -8.00
C LEU A 342 31.09 -5.30 -7.97
N GLY A 343 31.06 -6.05 -9.08
CA GLY A 343 30.45 -7.38 -9.11
C GLY A 343 31.00 -8.26 -7.99
N ALA A 344 32.31 -8.38 -7.88
CA ALA A 344 32.99 -9.18 -6.88
C ALA A 344 32.67 -8.75 -5.43
N ILE A 345 32.63 -7.43 -5.18
CA ILE A 345 32.30 -6.87 -3.85
C ILE A 345 30.88 -7.23 -3.43
N TYR A 346 29.90 -7.08 -4.32
CA TYR A 346 28.51 -7.44 -4.05
C TYR A 346 28.33 -8.94 -3.79
N HIS A 347 29.02 -9.77 -4.57
CA HIS A 347 28.97 -11.22 -4.48
C HIS A 347 29.55 -11.75 -3.16
N LEU A 348 30.64 -11.18 -2.62
CA LEU A 348 31.27 -11.78 -1.44
C LEU A 348 30.47 -11.63 -0.12
N LYS A 349 29.32 -10.95 -0.12
CA LYS A 349 28.55 -10.55 1.10
C LYS A 349 29.43 -9.97 2.22
N LYS A 350 30.65 -9.56 1.87
CA LYS A 350 31.55 -8.89 2.78
C LYS A 350 30.94 -7.52 3.02
N SER A 351 30.85 -7.12 4.29
CA SER A 351 30.52 -5.72 4.56
C SER A 351 31.51 -4.88 3.76
N LEU A 352 31.00 -3.89 3.05
CA LEU A 352 31.80 -3.00 2.20
C LEU A 352 32.96 -2.34 2.96
N ARG A 353 32.93 -2.31 4.29
CA ARG A 353 34.08 -1.91 5.15
C ARG A 353 35.27 -2.86 5.02
N SER A 354 35.05 -4.17 5.01
CA SER A 354 36.12 -5.17 5.07
C SER A 354 36.98 -5.31 3.80
N LEU A 355 36.56 -4.72 2.67
CA LEU A 355 37.32 -4.73 1.40
C LEU A 355 38.12 -3.45 1.19
N VAL A 356 37.67 -2.32 1.75
CA VAL A 356 38.46 -1.08 1.84
C VAL A 356 39.71 -1.30 2.72
N GLU A 357 39.62 -2.21 3.69
CA GLU A 357 40.69 -2.51 4.65
C GLU A 357 41.67 -3.62 4.18
N GLY A 358 41.35 -4.40 3.14
CA GLY A 358 41.97 -5.72 2.93
C GLY A 358 42.89 -5.92 1.71
N LYS A 359 42.77 -5.14 0.64
CA LYS A 359 43.62 -5.25 -0.58
C LYS A 359 43.75 -3.89 -1.27
N ASN A 360 44.88 -3.62 -1.91
CA ASN A 360 45.12 -2.39 -2.66
C ASN A 360 44.19 -2.32 -3.89
N ILE A 361 43.01 -1.74 -3.72
CA ILE A 361 42.00 -1.58 -4.77
C ILE A 361 42.50 -0.71 -5.91
N VAL A 362 43.37 0.26 -5.62
CA VAL A 362 44.01 1.11 -6.63
C VAL A 362 44.94 0.26 -7.50
N ALA A 363 45.74 -0.62 -6.90
CA ALA A 363 46.53 -1.58 -7.66
C ALA A 363 45.65 -2.54 -8.48
N THR A 364 44.52 -3.00 -7.92
CA THR A 364 43.57 -3.89 -8.61
C THR A 364 42.95 -3.20 -9.82
N ILE A 365 42.51 -1.95 -9.68
CA ILE A 365 41.97 -1.12 -10.78
C ILE A 365 43.05 -0.93 -11.86
N LYS A 366 44.27 -0.55 -11.48
CA LYS A 366 45.39 -0.37 -12.42
C LYS A 366 45.79 -1.66 -13.15
N SER A 367 45.67 -2.81 -12.47
CA SER A 367 46.06 -4.12 -13.02
C SER A 367 44.92 -4.85 -13.73
N SER A 368 43.69 -4.32 -13.70
CA SER A 368 42.51 -5.03 -14.17
C SER A 368 42.60 -5.23 -15.70
N PRO A 369 42.74 -6.47 -16.21
CA PRO A 369 42.62 -6.73 -17.63
C PRO A 369 41.17 -6.50 -18.07
N SER A 370 40.92 -6.54 -19.38
CA SER A 370 39.62 -6.26 -19.99
C SER A 370 38.44 -7.11 -19.47
N THR A 371 38.68 -8.24 -18.79
CA THR A 371 37.65 -9.17 -18.28
C THR A 371 38.13 -10.16 -17.21
N CYS A 372 37.42 -10.30 -16.08
CA CYS A 372 37.49 -11.33 -15.02
C CYS A 372 36.29 -11.29 -14.01
N VAL A 373 35.66 -12.44 -13.70
CA VAL A 373 34.41 -12.56 -12.87
C VAL A 373 34.67 -13.20 -11.49
N VAL A 374 33.96 -12.78 -10.42
CA VAL A 374 34.02 -13.43 -9.07
C VAL A 374 32.62 -13.59 -8.43
N SER A 375 32.30 -14.78 -7.88
CA SER A 375 30.98 -15.24 -7.36
C SER A 375 30.90 -15.39 -5.82
N GLY A 376 29.70 -15.30 -5.20
CA GLY A 376 29.46 -15.70 -3.80
C GLY A 376 28.00 -15.68 -3.27
N ILE A 377 27.46 -16.82 -2.83
CA ILE A 377 26.45 -16.98 -1.74
C ILE A 377 26.57 -18.43 -1.22
N LYS A 378 26.85 -18.66 0.07
CA LYS A 378 26.86 -20.01 0.67
C LYS A 378 25.47 -20.68 0.67
N GLY A 379 25.45 -21.92 0.20
CA GLY A 379 24.32 -22.84 0.04
C GLY A 379 24.48 -23.65 -1.26
N GLU A 380 23.66 -24.68 -1.51
CA GLU A 380 23.69 -25.56 -2.71
C GLU A 380 23.61 -24.82 -4.08
N PHE A 381 23.57 -23.48 -4.08
CA PHE A 381 23.67 -22.56 -5.20
C PHE A 381 25.11 -22.07 -5.53
N GLU A 382 26.13 -22.38 -4.74
CA GLU A 382 27.53 -21.90 -4.97
C GLU A 382 28.15 -22.43 -6.27
N GLU A 383 27.83 -23.67 -6.64
CA GLU A 383 28.30 -24.28 -7.88
C GLU A 383 27.50 -23.80 -9.11
N TYR A 384 26.27 -23.34 -8.87
CA TYR A 384 25.30 -22.88 -9.87
C TYR A 384 25.56 -21.44 -10.35
N LEU A 385 26.09 -20.56 -9.48
CA LEU A 385 26.38 -19.15 -9.81
C LEU A 385 27.80 -18.91 -10.37
N ARG A 386 28.73 -19.87 -10.26
CA ARG A 386 30.04 -19.84 -10.95
C ARG A 386 29.91 -19.86 -12.48
N GLN A 387 28.73 -20.22 -13.00
CA GLN A 387 28.44 -20.30 -14.44
C GLN A 387 27.98 -18.97 -15.05
N LEU A 388 27.70 -17.94 -14.24
CA LEU A 388 27.35 -16.60 -14.72
C LEU A 388 28.57 -15.84 -15.24
N LYS A 389 29.12 -16.26 -16.38
CA LYS A 389 30.32 -15.67 -17.00
C LYS A 389 30.03 -14.45 -17.88
N ASP A 390 28.76 -14.18 -18.19
CA ASP A 390 28.35 -13.13 -19.12
C ASP A 390 26.84 -12.85 -18.94
N GLN A 391 26.35 -11.76 -19.52
CA GLN A 391 24.96 -11.37 -19.68
C GLN A 391 24.09 -12.56 -20.14
N ASP A 392 24.62 -13.40 -21.03
CA ASP A 392 24.00 -14.63 -21.52
C ASP A 392 23.55 -15.58 -20.42
N ALA A 393 24.38 -15.82 -19.42
CA ALA A 393 24.04 -16.76 -18.38
C ALA A 393 22.93 -16.20 -17.47
N ALA A 394 22.89 -14.89 -17.20
CA ALA A 394 21.80 -14.29 -16.42
C ALA A 394 20.46 -14.42 -17.17
N VAL A 395 20.53 -14.27 -18.49
CA VAL A 395 19.41 -14.49 -19.38
C VAL A 395 18.95 -15.96 -19.36
N GLU A 396 19.86 -16.93 -19.38
CA GLU A 396 19.56 -18.37 -19.26
C GLU A 396 18.93 -18.74 -17.91
N HIS A 397 19.43 -18.14 -16.83
CA HIS A 397 18.86 -18.28 -15.50
C HIS A 397 17.52 -17.55 -15.32
N GLY A 398 16.98 -16.95 -16.38
CA GLY A 398 15.62 -16.44 -16.42
C GLY A 398 15.46 -15.00 -15.94
N PHE A 399 16.54 -14.25 -15.70
CA PHE A 399 16.45 -12.81 -15.45
C PHE A 399 16.02 -12.05 -16.71
N ARG A 400 15.12 -11.08 -16.56
CA ARG A 400 14.56 -10.30 -17.67
C ARG A 400 14.63 -8.78 -17.48
N VAL A 401 15.08 -8.32 -16.31
CA VAL A 401 15.22 -6.89 -16.00
C VAL A 401 16.66 -6.61 -15.57
N PHE A 402 17.32 -5.78 -16.35
CA PHE A 402 18.72 -5.39 -16.15
C PHE A 402 18.81 -3.87 -15.98
N LEU A 403 19.42 -3.44 -14.88
CA LEU A 403 19.68 -2.05 -14.55
C LEU A 403 21.17 -1.78 -14.70
N GLU A 404 21.56 -0.90 -15.62
CA GLU A 404 22.95 -0.48 -15.74
C GLU A 404 23.24 0.65 -14.74
N ALA A 405 23.91 0.32 -13.64
CA ALA A 405 24.30 1.23 -12.58
C ALA A 405 25.65 1.89 -12.91
N SER A 406 25.67 2.66 -14.00
CA SER A 406 26.84 3.33 -14.55
C SER A 406 26.64 4.84 -14.69
N THR A 407 27.70 5.56 -15.07
CA THR A 407 27.67 7.00 -15.36
C THR A 407 26.90 7.33 -16.64
N HIS A 408 26.80 6.37 -17.57
CA HIS A 408 26.02 6.43 -18.81
C HIS A 408 25.78 5.00 -19.33
N PRO A 409 24.58 4.65 -19.84
CA PRO A 409 24.31 3.32 -20.35
C PRO A 409 25.10 3.04 -21.63
N ILE A 410 26.04 2.10 -21.58
CA ILE A 410 26.84 1.69 -22.75
C ILE A 410 26.69 0.20 -23.09
N VAL A 411 26.17 -0.62 -22.17
CA VAL A 411 25.94 -2.06 -22.40
C VAL A 411 24.47 -2.46 -22.42
N SER A 412 23.57 -1.57 -22.01
CA SER A 412 22.12 -1.79 -21.98
C SER A 412 21.54 -2.23 -23.32
N GLN A 413 22.07 -1.71 -24.44
CA GLN A 413 21.64 -2.06 -25.80
C GLN A 413 22.11 -3.47 -26.19
N SER A 414 23.36 -3.84 -25.89
CA SER A 414 23.87 -5.19 -26.16
C SER A 414 23.10 -6.27 -25.38
N ILE A 415 22.76 -6.01 -24.11
CA ILE A 415 21.92 -6.94 -23.32
C ILE A 415 20.54 -7.11 -23.97
N LYS A 416 19.97 -6.01 -24.48
CA LYS A 416 18.68 -6.04 -25.16
C LYS A 416 18.74 -6.91 -26.42
N GLU A 417 19.78 -6.75 -27.24
CA GLU A 417 19.99 -7.56 -28.43
C GLU A 417 20.13 -9.05 -28.10
N ILE A 418 20.82 -9.41 -27.01
CA ILE A 418 20.89 -10.80 -26.53
C ILE A 418 19.51 -11.35 -26.15
N LEU A 419 18.71 -10.57 -25.43
CA LEU A 419 17.35 -10.95 -25.03
C LEU A 419 16.43 -11.15 -26.24
N GLU A 420 16.52 -10.24 -27.22
CA GLU A 420 15.75 -10.27 -28.46
C GLU A 420 16.18 -11.43 -29.37
N ALA A 421 17.49 -11.67 -29.55
CA ALA A 421 18.02 -12.77 -30.35
C ALA A 421 17.60 -14.16 -29.83
N ARG A 422 17.37 -14.28 -28.52
CA ARG A 422 16.87 -15.50 -27.88
C ARG A 422 15.34 -15.61 -27.86
N CYS A 423 14.62 -14.69 -28.52
CA CYS A 423 13.15 -14.65 -28.57
C CYS A 423 12.49 -14.66 -27.18
N LEU A 424 13.14 -14.05 -26.18
CA LEU A 424 12.63 -14.02 -24.82
C LEU A 424 11.62 -12.89 -24.68
N GLY A 425 10.41 -13.21 -24.19
CA GLY A 425 9.23 -12.34 -24.16
C GLY A 425 9.39 -11.00 -23.43
N GLU A 426 8.56 -10.72 -22.41
CA GLU A 426 8.63 -9.43 -21.70
C GLU A 426 10.00 -9.27 -21.00
N HIS A 427 10.75 -8.23 -21.36
CA HIS A 427 12.07 -7.90 -20.80
C HIS A 427 12.31 -6.38 -20.78
N ALA A 428 13.30 -5.92 -20.00
CA ALA A 428 13.69 -4.52 -19.95
C ALA A 428 15.17 -4.34 -19.60
N THR A 429 15.83 -3.42 -20.31
CA THR A 429 17.18 -2.94 -20.00
C THR A 429 17.17 -1.41 -19.96
N PHE A 430 17.84 -0.81 -18.98
CA PHE A 430 17.94 0.65 -18.85
C PHE A 430 19.07 1.05 -17.90
N GLY A 431 19.64 2.24 -18.10
CA GLY A 431 20.64 2.82 -17.21
C GLY A 431 20.05 3.65 -16.08
N VAL A 432 20.88 3.95 -15.09
CA VAL A 432 20.53 4.83 -13.96
C VAL A 432 20.86 6.29 -14.26
N MET A 433 21.99 6.59 -14.92
CA MET A 433 22.41 7.95 -15.25
C MET A 433 22.50 8.16 -16.76
N SER A 434 22.39 9.41 -17.20
CA SER A 434 22.62 9.84 -18.58
C SER A 434 23.37 11.18 -18.59
N PHE A 435 24.03 11.51 -19.70
CA PHE A 435 24.88 12.70 -19.83
C PHE A 435 24.09 14.02 -19.70
N ASP A 436 22.85 14.06 -20.20
CA ASP A 436 22.03 15.28 -20.26
C ASP A 436 20.91 15.31 -19.21
N GLU A 437 20.93 14.42 -18.21
CA GLU A 437 19.87 14.33 -17.21
C GLU A 437 20.36 14.61 -15.78
N PRO A 438 19.57 15.35 -14.98
CA PRO A 438 19.85 15.49 -13.56
C PRO A 438 19.84 14.14 -12.84
N SER A 439 20.95 13.81 -12.17
CA SER A 439 21.19 12.53 -11.48
C SER A 439 20.10 12.16 -10.46
N ASP A 440 19.60 13.11 -9.68
CA ASP A 440 18.51 12.90 -8.73
C ASP A 440 17.23 12.43 -9.42
N ARG A 441 16.90 13.05 -10.55
CA ARG A 441 15.76 12.69 -11.38
C ARG A 441 15.96 11.33 -12.06
N SER A 442 17.12 11.07 -12.65
CA SER A 442 17.37 9.79 -13.33
C SER A 442 17.37 8.62 -12.34
N ILE A 443 17.90 8.81 -11.13
CA ILE A 443 17.80 7.82 -10.04
C ILE A 443 16.34 7.56 -9.67
N ALA A 444 15.54 8.61 -9.44
CA ALA A 444 14.12 8.46 -9.11
C ALA A 444 13.31 7.77 -10.23
N GLN A 445 13.63 8.07 -11.49
CA GLN A 445 13.05 7.42 -12.66
C GLN A 445 13.45 5.95 -12.77
N ALA A 446 14.72 5.61 -12.52
CA ALA A 446 15.19 4.24 -12.48
C ALA A 446 14.46 3.42 -11.41
N ILE A 447 14.33 3.96 -10.18
CA ILE A 447 13.57 3.33 -9.08
C ILE A 447 12.10 3.14 -9.46
N SER A 448 11.47 4.18 -10.03
CA SER A 448 10.09 4.13 -10.52
C SER A 448 9.90 3.06 -11.61
N ARG A 449 10.87 2.92 -12.51
CA ARG A 449 10.84 1.92 -13.58
C ARG A 449 11.01 0.51 -13.01
N LEU A 450 11.94 0.30 -12.07
CA LEU A 450 12.11 -0.96 -11.36
C LEU A 450 10.81 -1.39 -10.66
N TYR A 451 10.21 -0.50 -9.87
CA TYR A 451 8.93 -0.76 -9.20
C TYR A 451 7.83 -1.14 -10.20
N THR A 452 7.67 -0.37 -11.28
CA THR A 452 6.59 -0.60 -12.26
C THR A 452 6.80 -1.87 -13.10
N LEU A 453 8.05 -2.30 -13.29
CA LEU A 453 8.41 -3.57 -13.94
C LEU A 453 8.30 -4.78 -13.02
N GLY A 454 8.06 -4.60 -11.72
CA GLY A 454 7.83 -5.71 -10.79
C GLY A 454 8.92 -5.94 -9.77
N ALA A 455 10.04 -5.23 -9.85
CA ALA A 455 11.11 -5.34 -8.86
C ALA A 455 10.60 -4.96 -7.46
N HIS A 456 11.19 -5.58 -6.45
CA HIS A 456 10.97 -5.17 -5.06
C HIS A 456 11.69 -3.84 -4.80
N VAL A 457 10.95 -2.84 -4.34
CA VAL A 457 11.46 -1.55 -3.90
C VAL A 457 10.90 -1.29 -2.52
N ASP A 458 11.78 -1.15 -1.53
CA ASP A 458 11.37 -0.77 -0.19
C ASP A 458 11.28 0.75 -0.05
N PHE A 459 10.08 1.29 -0.20
CA PHE A 459 9.84 2.71 -0.02
C PHE A 459 9.93 3.16 1.45
N SER A 460 10.15 2.28 2.44
CA SER A 460 10.20 2.64 3.86
C SER A 460 11.14 3.82 4.15
N ALA A 461 12.31 3.88 3.49
CA ALA A 461 13.26 4.98 3.61
C ALA A 461 12.70 6.34 3.18
N GLN A 462 11.81 6.38 2.18
CA GLN A 462 11.11 7.60 1.74
C GLN A 462 9.94 7.96 2.66
N LEU A 463 9.40 6.98 3.39
CA LEU A 463 8.13 7.09 4.13
C LEU A 463 8.28 7.19 5.63
N GLY A 464 9.46 6.86 6.16
CA GLY A 464 9.69 6.61 7.58
C GLY A 464 8.70 5.61 8.18
N ASP A 465 8.67 5.55 9.51
CA ASP A 465 7.85 4.59 10.26
C ASP A 465 6.43 5.11 10.59
N GLY A 466 5.90 6.00 9.74
CA GLY A 466 4.61 6.66 9.97
C GLY A 466 3.42 5.68 9.99
N PRO A 467 2.34 6.00 10.71
CA PRO A 467 1.15 5.14 10.77
C PRO A 467 0.45 5.03 9.41
N TRP A 468 -0.30 3.94 9.23
CA TRP A 468 -1.12 3.71 8.05
C TRP A 468 -2.15 4.83 7.88
N TRP A 469 -2.20 5.37 6.67
CA TRP A 469 -3.21 6.35 6.30
C TRP A 469 -4.51 5.66 5.89
N ASN A 470 -5.58 5.86 6.67
CA ASN A 470 -6.83 5.11 6.55
C ASN A 470 -7.96 5.85 5.81
N ARG A 471 -7.70 7.06 5.30
CA ARG A 471 -8.71 7.88 4.57
C ARG A 471 -8.42 8.03 3.08
N LEU A 472 -7.48 7.26 2.54
CA LEU A 472 -7.27 7.24 1.09
C LEU A 472 -8.48 6.60 0.39
N PRO A 473 -8.79 7.01 -0.86
CA PRO A 473 -9.86 6.38 -1.64
C PRO A 473 -9.70 4.85 -1.73
N ASN A 474 -10.82 4.14 -1.68
CA ASN A 474 -10.82 2.69 -1.82
C ASN A 474 -10.52 2.25 -3.25
N THR A 475 -10.20 0.96 -3.39
CA THR A 475 -10.15 0.25 -4.68
C THR A 475 -11.51 0.44 -5.40
N LEU A 476 -11.50 1.07 -6.57
CA LEU A 476 -12.64 1.34 -7.42
C LEU A 476 -12.84 0.17 -8.38
N TRP A 477 -14.06 -0.32 -8.42
CA TRP A 477 -14.45 -1.43 -9.26
C TRP A 477 -15.00 -0.93 -10.59
N ILE A 478 -14.55 -1.53 -11.69
CA ILE A 478 -15.26 -1.43 -12.96
C ILE A 478 -16.34 -2.51 -12.94
N HIS A 479 -17.56 -2.13 -12.57
CA HIS A 479 -18.68 -3.06 -12.50
C HIS A 479 -19.18 -3.41 -13.90
N LYS A 480 -19.37 -4.71 -14.13
CA LYS A 480 -20.16 -5.24 -15.23
C LYS A 480 -21.35 -5.99 -14.62
N PRO A 481 -22.58 -5.79 -15.10
CA PRO A 481 -23.73 -6.49 -14.56
C PRO A 481 -23.68 -7.96 -14.95
N TYR A 482 -23.52 -8.84 -13.98
CA TYR A 482 -23.66 -10.29 -14.17
C TYR A 482 -24.96 -10.74 -13.52
N ARG A 483 -25.94 -11.13 -14.34
CA ARG A 483 -27.22 -11.68 -13.90
C ARG A 483 -27.61 -12.89 -14.74
N LYS A 484 -28.04 -13.97 -14.10
CA LYS A 484 -28.71 -15.07 -14.80
C LYS A 484 -30.17 -14.67 -15.00
N ILE A 485 -30.57 -14.44 -16.25
CA ILE A 485 -31.98 -14.24 -16.58
C ILE A 485 -32.60 -15.65 -16.66
N PRO A 486 -33.55 -16.00 -15.78
CA PRO A 486 -34.19 -17.30 -15.85
C PRO A 486 -34.97 -17.41 -17.17
N SER A 487 -34.61 -18.39 -18.01
CA SER A 487 -35.46 -18.81 -19.12
C SER A 487 -36.52 -19.74 -18.57
N PHE A 488 -37.72 -19.22 -18.34
CA PHE A 488 -38.87 -20.10 -18.22
C PHE A 488 -39.10 -20.70 -19.62
N GLY A 489 -39.20 -22.02 -19.73
CA GLY A 489 -39.61 -22.67 -20.98
C GLY A 489 -40.94 -22.09 -21.51
N PRO A 490 -41.38 -22.43 -22.73
CA PRO A 490 -42.63 -21.91 -23.28
C PRO A 490 -43.74 -22.12 -22.25
N ARG A 491 -44.32 -21.01 -21.76
CA ARG A 491 -45.49 -21.08 -20.87
C ARG A 491 -46.57 -21.84 -21.64
N PRO A 492 -47.16 -22.93 -21.11
CA PRO A 492 -48.33 -23.50 -21.74
C PRO A 492 -49.37 -22.38 -21.83
N CYS A 493 -49.86 -22.15 -23.05
CA CYS A 493 -50.94 -21.21 -23.33
C CYS A 493 -52.15 -21.64 -22.49
N VAL A 494 -52.37 -21.00 -21.34
CA VAL A 494 -53.69 -21.04 -20.71
C VAL A 494 -54.55 -20.18 -21.62
N GLN A 495 -55.29 -20.83 -22.52
CA GLN A 495 -56.41 -20.21 -23.22
C GLN A 495 -57.36 -19.68 -22.14
N LEU A 496 -57.34 -18.36 -21.94
CA LEU A 496 -58.48 -17.65 -21.37
C LEU A 496 -59.65 -17.93 -22.32
N LEU A 497 -60.52 -18.87 -21.94
CA LEU A 497 -61.84 -19.05 -22.52
C LEU A 497 -62.58 -17.72 -22.35
N ALA A 498 -62.61 -16.93 -23.43
CA ALA A 498 -63.54 -15.84 -23.58
C ALA A 498 -64.95 -16.45 -23.68
N ALA A 499 -65.68 -16.46 -22.57
CA ALA A 499 -67.11 -16.71 -22.59
C ALA A 499 -67.81 -15.46 -23.14
N THR A 500 -68.05 -15.47 -24.45
CA THR A 500 -69.03 -14.61 -25.10
C THR A 500 -70.42 -14.93 -24.57
N HIS A 501 -71.04 -13.98 -23.86
CA HIS A 501 -72.49 -13.86 -23.84
C HIS A 501 -72.87 -12.51 -24.46
N VAL A 502 -73.43 -12.61 -25.67
CA VAL A 502 -74.09 -11.54 -26.41
C VAL A 502 -75.58 -11.62 -26.15
N SER A 503 -76.18 -10.51 -25.73
CA SER A 503 -77.54 -10.01 -26.05
C SER A 503 -77.88 -8.99 -24.94
N GLY A 504 -78.04 -7.69 -25.16
CA GLY A 504 -78.69 -7.02 -26.27
C GLY A 504 -79.86 -6.25 -25.67
N LEU A 505 -79.73 -4.94 -25.49
CA LEU A 505 -80.82 -3.96 -25.48
C LEU A 505 -80.24 -2.54 -25.40
N GLN A 506 -80.48 -1.79 -26.47
CA GLN A 506 -80.37 -0.33 -26.51
C GLN A 506 -81.55 0.28 -25.73
N LEU A 507 -81.26 1.26 -24.88
CA LEU A 507 -81.68 2.66 -25.02
C LEU A 507 -80.82 3.53 -24.09
#